data_AF-A0AAQ5Z7B3-F1
#
_entry.id   AF-A0AAQ5Z7B3-F1
#
_cell.length_a   1.000
_cell.length_b   1.000
_cell.length_c   1.000
_cell.angle_alpha   90.00
_cell.angle_beta   90.00
_cell.angle_gamma   90.00
#
_symmetry.space_group_name_H-M   'P 1'
#
loop_
_entity.id
_entity.type
_entity.pdbx_description
1 polymer ?
#
loop_
_entity_poly.entity_id
_entity_poly.type
_entity_poly.pdbx_seq_one_letter_code
_entity_poly.pdbx_strand_id
1 'polypeptide(L)'
;MNRGLSVIGSLRELLPPAELTQDIVQRALVIGWCTELIQAFFLVADDIMDASLTRRGQPCWYKMDGIGLDAINDAFLLESTIYRLLRRHCRDQPYYVHLLELFNETAYQTELGQALDLITAPPGRIDLNRFTMERYKAIVKYKTAFYSFYLPVAAAMFMAGISSEEEHSNAKHILLEMGEFFQIQDDYLDCYGDPAVTGKIGTDIQDNKCSWLVVTALEVMSPEQRAELEVSYGRKDEASVRKVKALYDSLQMPRRYHDYEEESYQRLQKLIGRHAQNLPHSIFLNFAKKIYKRNK
;
A
#
# COMPACT_ATOMS: atom_id res chain seq x y z
N MET A 1 -0.31 -12.68 -0.69
CA MET A 1 0.46 -12.76 0.57
C MET A 1 1.91 -12.34 0.35
N ASN A 2 2.14 -11.11 -0.11
CA ASN A 2 3.52 -10.63 -0.30
C ASN A 2 4.09 -10.05 1.00
N ARG A 3 3.26 -9.41 1.84
CA ARG A 3 3.67 -8.73 3.08
C ARG A 3 4.09 -9.74 4.15
N GLY A 4 3.30 -10.80 4.34
CA GLY A 4 3.62 -11.85 5.31
C GLY A 4 4.89 -12.61 4.96
N LEU A 5 5.07 -12.98 3.68
CA LEU A 5 6.29 -13.63 3.20
C LEU A 5 7.52 -12.74 3.33
N SER A 6 7.35 -11.41 3.30
CA SER A 6 8.45 -10.48 3.47
C SER A 6 9.01 -10.45 4.90
N VAL A 7 8.23 -10.82 5.92
CA VAL A 7 8.76 -10.93 7.30
C VAL A 7 9.82 -12.04 7.36
N ILE A 8 9.45 -13.26 6.97
CA ILE A 8 10.38 -14.39 6.95
C ILE A 8 11.48 -14.22 5.90
N GLY A 9 11.17 -13.60 4.76
CA GLY A 9 12.15 -13.28 3.72
C GLY A 9 13.24 -12.35 4.24
N SER A 10 12.86 -11.27 4.92
CA SER A 10 13.81 -10.32 5.52
C SER A 10 14.61 -10.97 6.65
N LEU A 11 13.95 -11.74 7.53
CA LEU A 11 14.64 -12.41 8.64
C LEU A 11 15.73 -13.38 8.18
N ARG A 12 15.51 -14.08 7.06
CA ARG A 12 16.49 -15.00 6.46
C ARG A 12 17.73 -14.31 5.91
N GLU A 13 17.60 -13.05 5.51
CA GLU A 13 18.74 -12.25 5.06
C GLU A 13 19.47 -11.61 6.25
N LEU A 14 18.78 -11.36 7.36
CA LEU A 14 19.33 -10.72 8.56
C LEU A 14 20.07 -11.69 9.49
N LEU A 15 19.63 -12.95 9.57
CA LEU A 15 20.20 -13.95 10.47
C LEU A 15 20.95 -15.03 9.70
N PRO A 16 22.08 -15.55 10.22
CA PRO A 16 22.75 -16.69 9.62
C PRO A 16 21.88 -17.95 9.73
N PRO A 17 22.00 -18.92 8.79
CA PRO A 17 21.17 -20.13 8.79
C PRO A 17 21.20 -20.94 10.09
N ALA A 18 22.32 -20.90 10.83
CA ALA A 18 22.48 -21.59 12.11
C ALA A 18 21.60 -21.02 13.24
N GLU A 19 21.21 -19.74 13.15
CA GLU A 19 20.36 -19.07 14.14
C GLU A 19 18.87 -19.18 13.81
N LEU A 20 18.52 -19.59 12.58
CA LEU A 20 17.14 -19.79 12.12
C LEU A 20 16.54 -21.10 12.64
N THR A 21 16.39 -21.21 13.96
CA THR A 21 15.73 -22.35 14.61
C THR A 21 14.26 -22.47 14.18
N GLN A 22 13.69 -23.67 14.30
CA GLN A 22 12.28 -23.92 13.99
C GLN A 22 11.33 -22.96 14.74
N ASP A 23 11.65 -22.66 15.99
CA ASP A 23 10.86 -21.79 16.87
C ASP A 23 10.91 -20.32 16.41
N ILE A 24 12.09 -19.82 16.00
CA ILE A 24 12.24 -18.47 15.41
C ILE A 24 11.47 -18.38 14.08
N VAL A 25 11.59 -19.39 13.21
CA VAL A 25 10.87 -19.43 11.94
C VAL A 25 9.35 -19.46 12.18
N GLN A 26 8.87 -20.24 13.15
CA GLN A 26 7.46 -20.28 13.50
C GLN A 26 6.95 -18.92 13.98
N ARG A 27 7.69 -18.21 14.84
CA ARG A 27 7.34 -16.85 15.26
C ARG A 27 7.32 -15.87 14.08
N ALA A 28 8.28 -15.97 13.17
CA ALA A 28 8.33 -15.11 11.98
C ALA A 28 7.12 -15.31 11.07
N LEU A 29 6.67 -16.56 10.92
CA LEU A 29 5.45 -16.88 10.18
C LEU A 29 4.20 -16.33 10.88
N VAL A 30 4.11 -16.42 12.21
CA VAL A 30 3.01 -15.81 12.98
C VAL A 30 2.99 -14.30 12.79
N ILE A 31 4.14 -13.64 12.89
CA ILE A 31 4.24 -12.19 12.66
C ILE A 31 3.91 -11.83 11.21
N GLY A 32 4.32 -12.67 10.25
CA GLY A 32 3.89 -12.56 8.85
C GLY A 32 2.37 -12.70 8.68
N TRP A 33 1.71 -13.56 9.44
CA TRP A 33 0.25 -13.62 9.47
C TRP A 33 -0.37 -12.38 10.11
N CYS A 34 0.25 -11.82 11.15
CA CYS A 34 -0.18 -10.54 11.72
C CYS A 34 -0.11 -9.40 10.67
N THR A 35 0.91 -9.36 9.80
CA THR A 35 0.98 -8.36 8.72
C THR A 35 -0.02 -8.61 7.58
N GLU A 36 -0.51 -9.83 7.39
CA GLU A 36 -1.62 -10.10 6.47
C GLU A 36 -2.98 -9.81 7.13
N LEU A 37 -3.11 -9.99 8.45
CA LEU A 37 -4.31 -9.63 9.23
C LEU A 37 -4.51 -8.11 9.28
N ILE A 38 -3.45 -7.32 9.46
CA ILE A 38 -3.58 -5.85 9.42
C ILE A 38 -4.03 -5.39 8.04
N GLN A 39 -3.51 -6.02 6.98
CA GLN A 39 -3.99 -5.76 5.62
C GLN A 39 -5.47 -6.16 5.48
N ALA A 40 -5.88 -7.32 6.00
CA ALA A 40 -7.27 -7.77 5.92
C ALA A 40 -8.22 -6.80 6.66
N PHE A 41 -7.84 -6.34 7.85
CA PHE A 41 -8.53 -5.30 8.60
C PHE A 41 -8.76 -4.06 7.72
N PHE A 42 -7.68 -3.50 7.15
CA PHE A 42 -7.80 -2.31 6.31
C PHE A 42 -8.66 -2.55 5.07
N LEU A 43 -8.50 -3.68 4.38
CA LEU A 43 -9.27 -3.95 3.17
C LEU A 43 -10.77 -4.11 3.45
N VAL A 44 -11.16 -4.77 4.55
CA VAL A 44 -12.58 -4.90 4.91
C VAL A 44 -13.21 -3.53 5.18
N ALA A 45 -12.52 -2.66 5.90
CA ALA A 45 -13.01 -1.31 6.17
C ALA A 45 -12.99 -0.42 4.90
N ASP A 46 -11.91 -0.48 4.12
CA ASP A 46 -11.72 0.28 2.88
C ASP A 46 -12.78 -0.06 1.84
N ASP A 47 -13.08 -1.36 1.65
CA ASP A 47 -14.12 -1.80 0.71
C ASP A 47 -15.51 -1.20 1.04
N ILE A 48 -15.81 -0.96 2.33
CA ILE A 48 -17.04 -0.30 2.78
C ILE A 48 -16.98 1.20 2.48
N MET A 49 -15.88 1.86 2.87
CA MET A 49 -15.68 3.30 2.69
C MET A 49 -15.71 3.71 1.20
N ASP A 50 -15.13 2.86 0.35
CA ASP A 50 -15.02 3.07 -1.09
C ASP A 50 -16.19 2.45 -1.87
N ALA A 51 -17.17 1.85 -1.18
CA ALA A 51 -18.31 1.18 -1.80
C ALA A 51 -17.91 0.14 -2.88
N SER A 52 -16.75 -0.51 -2.70
CA SER A 52 -16.20 -1.50 -3.62
C SER A 52 -17.12 -2.70 -3.79
N LEU A 53 -17.11 -3.32 -4.98
CA LEU A 53 -17.96 -4.48 -5.30
C LEU A 53 -17.24 -5.81 -5.14
N THR A 54 -15.99 -5.89 -5.60
CA THR A 54 -15.22 -7.12 -5.65
C THR A 54 -13.79 -6.92 -5.14
N ARG A 55 -13.26 -7.91 -4.43
CA ARG A 55 -11.89 -7.97 -3.95
C ARG A 55 -11.35 -9.38 -4.18
N ARG A 56 -10.19 -9.50 -4.83
CA ARG A 56 -9.51 -10.80 -5.10
C ARG A 56 -10.41 -11.78 -5.88
N GLY A 57 -11.17 -11.28 -6.84
CA GLY A 57 -12.05 -12.09 -7.70
C GLY A 57 -13.34 -12.58 -7.04
N GLN A 58 -13.67 -12.09 -5.84
CA GLN A 58 -14.89 -12.43 -5.10
C GLN A 58 -15.61 -11.16 -4.63
N PRO A 59 -16.90 -11.22 -4.26
CA PRO A 59 -17.57 -10.08 -3.62
C PRO A 59 -16.81 -9.59 -2.38
N CYS A 60 -16.77 -8.28 -2.17
CA CYS A 60 -16.22 -7.70 -0.94
C CYS A 60 -16.95 -8.27 0.29
N TRP A 61 -16.26 -8.36 1.44
CA TRP A 61 -16.82 -9.01 2.63
C TRP A 61 -18.19 -8.46 3.05
N TYR A 62 -18.34 -7.14 3.07
CA TYR A 62 -19.60 -6.47 3.41
C TYR A 62 -20.73 -6.65 2.38
N LYS A 63 -20.42 -7.17 1.18
CA LYS A 63 -21.40 -7.51 0.13
C LYS A 63 -21.92 -8.94 0.23
N MET A 64 -21.33 -9.78 1.09
CA MET A 64 -21.78 -11.16 1.27
C MET A 64 -23.15 -11.19 1.98
N ASP A 65 -23.99 -12.15 1.59
CA ASP A 65 -25.32 -12.33 2.18
C ASP A 65 -25.21 -12.55 3.69
N GLY A 66 -25.95 -11.74 4.46
CA GLY A 66 -25.99 -11.83 5.92
C GLY A 66 -24.84 -11.13 6.66
N ILE A 67 -23.89 -10.49 5.95
CA ILE A 67 -22.80 -9.72 6.58
C ILE A 67 -23.16 -8.23 6.66
N GLY A 68 -23.35 -7.55 5.53
CA GLY A 68 -23.67 -6.12 5.51
C GLY A 68 -22.69 -5.28 6.33
N LEU A 69 -23.21 -4.38 7.16
CA LEU A 69 -22.38 -3.48 7.98
C LEU A 69 -21.80 -4.14 9.25
N ASP A 70 -22.18 -5.38 9.57
CA ASP A 70 -21.51 -6.14 10.65
C ASP A 70 -20.03 -6.36 10.33
N ALA A 71 -19.66 -6.29 9.04
CA ALA A 71 -18.29 -6.25 8.55
C ALA A 71 -17.40 -5.20 9.25
N ILE A 72 -17.97 -4.10 9.78
CA ILE A 72 -17.22 -3.11 10.56
C ILE A 72 -16.65 -3.76 11.82
N ASN A 73 -17.48 -4.51 12.56
CA ASN A 73 -17.03 -5.23 13.74
C ASN A 73 -16.07 -6.37 13.38
N ASP A 74 -16.29 -7.05 12.25
CA ASP A 74 -15.37 -8.09 11.76
C ASP A 74 -13.97 -7.52 11.46
N ALA A 75 -13.88 -6.30 10.94
CA ALA A 75 -12.62 -5.59 10.76
C ALA A 75 -11.90 -5.40 12.11
N PHE A 76 -12.61 -4.97 13.15
CA PHE A 76 -12.03 -4.83 14.51
C PHE A 76 -11.58 -6.17 15.11
N LEU A 77 -12.29 -7.26 14.80
CA LEU A 77 -11.88 -8.62 15.21
C LEU A 77 -10.58 -9.06 14.52
N LEU A 78 -10.40 -8.72 13.25
CA LEU A 78 -9.15 -8.98 12.51
C LEU A 78 -7.98 -8.27 13.17
N GLU A 79 -8.14 -6.98 13.50
CA GLU A 79 -7.10 -6.19 14.17
C GLU A 79 -6.82 -6.73 15.59
N SER A 80 -7.86 -6.95 16.40
CA SER A 80 -7.72 -7.47 17.76
C SER A 80 -7.00 -8.82 17.82
N THR A 81 -7.17 -9.65 16.78
CA THR A 81 -6.50 -10.96 16.67
C THR A 81 -4.98 -10.81 16.56
N ILE A 82 -4.47 -9.74 15.95
CA ILE A 82 -3.03 -9.46 15.85
C ILE A 82 -2.42 -9.41 17.24
N TYR A 83 -2.97 -8.59 18.13
CA TYR A 83 -2.43 -8.41 19.49
C TYR A 83 -2.56 -9.68 20.33
N ARG A 84 -3.60 -10.50 20.10
CA ARG A 84 -3.73 -11.83 20.73
C ARG A 84 -2.63 -12.78 20.28
N LEU A 85 -2.30 -12.80 18.98
CA LEU A 85 -1.23 -13.64 18.43
C LEU A 85 0.15 -13.18 18.90
N LEU A 86 0.43 -11.86 18.83
CA LEU A 86 1.68 -11.29 19.34
C LEU A 86 1.87 -11.61 20.83
N ARG A 87 0.84 -11.40 21.66
CA ARG A 87 0.90 -11.75 23.08
C ARG A 87 1.10 -13.25 23.30
N ARG A 88 0.43 -14.11 22.54
CA ARG A 88 0.54 -15.57 22.72
C ARG A 88 1.93 -16.10 22.36
N HIS A 89 2.53 -15.57 21.30
CA HIS A 89 3.74 -16.15 20.71
C HIS A 89 5.02 -15.38 21.02
N CYS A 90 4.91 -14.09 21.37
CA CYS A 90 6.07 -13.21 21.51
C CYS A 90 6.21 -12.57 22.89
N ARG A 91 5.25 -12.73 23.82
CA ARG A 91 5.25 -12.03 25.14
C ARG A 91 6.56 -12.10 25.94
N ASP A 92 7.28 -13.22 25.86
CA ASP A 92 8.50 -13.45 26.63
C ASP A 92 9.77 -13.15 25.79
N GLN A 93 9.61 -12.60 24.59
CA GLN A 93 10.69 -12.20 23.70
C GLN A 93 11.10 -10.73 23.95
N PRO A 94 12.39 -10.38 23.82
CA PRO A 94 12.87 -9.02 24.10
C PRO A 94 12.26 -7.97 23.16
N TYR A 95 11.85 -8.37 21.96
CA TYR A 95 11.24 -7.49 20.95
C TYR A 95 9.72 -7.38 21.05
N TYR A 96 9.07 -7.95 22.07
CA TYR A 96 7.59 -7.94 22.18
C TYR A 96 7.01 -6.53 22.16
N VAL A 97 7.55 -5.62 22.98
CA VAL A 97 7.06 -4.23 23.09
C VAL A 97 7.30 -3.49 21.77
N HIS A 98 8.47 -3.67 21.15
CA HIS A 98 8.76 -3.09 19.84
C HIS A 98 7.75 -3.54 18.76
N LEU A 99 7.35 -4.81 18.76
CA LEU A 99 6.30 -5.28 17.84
C LEU A 99 4.95 -4.63 18.16
N LEU A 100 4.55 -4.55 19.44
CA LEU A 100 3.30 -3.88 19.80
C LEU A 100 3.28 -2.43 19.33
N GLU A 101 4.33 -1.67 19.62
CA GLU A 101 4.44 -0.26 19.21
C GLU A 101 4.47 -0.12 17.69
N LEU A 102 5.24 -0.97 17.00
CA LEU A 102 5.32 -0.97 15.53
C LEU A 102 3.96 -1.22 14.87
N PHE A 103 3.21 -2.21 15.33
CA PHE A 103 1.88 -2.51 14.77
C PHE A 103 0.87 -1.40 15.07
N ASN A 104 0.84 -0.86 16.30
CA ASN A 104 -0.06 0.24 16.66
C ASN A 104 0.27 1.52 15.87
N GLU A 105 1.54 1.91 15.81
CA GLU A 105 1.98 3.11 15.08
C GLU A 105 1.71 2.95 13.57
N THR A 106 1.93 1.77 13.01
CA THR A 106 1.61 1.50 11.60
C THR A 106 0.10 1.58 11.35
N ALA A 107 -0.72 1.10 12.29
CA ALA A 107 -2.17 1.19 12.18
C ALA A 107 -2.62 2.65 12.16
N TYR A 108 -2.16 3.44 13.14
CA TYR A 108 -2.41 4.87 13.23
C TYR A 108 -1.97 5.64 11.97
N GLN A 109 -0.75 5.37 11.48
CA GLN A 109 -0.25 5.97 10.23
C GLN A 109 -1.13 5.65 9.04
N THR A 110 -1.61 4.41 8.94
CA THR A 110 -2.47 3.99 7.82
C THR A 110 -3.84 4.65 7.92
N GLU A 111 -4.41 4.75 9.11
CA GLU A 111 -5.68 5.45 9.37
C GLU A 111 -5.58 6.96 9.09
N LEU A 112 -4.47 7.61 9.44
CA LEU A 112 -4.19 8.99 9.04
C LEU A 112 -4.13 9.14 7.52
N GLY A 113 -3.46 8.21 6.83
CA GLY A 113 -3.44 8.17 5.38
C GLY A 113 -4.83 8.00 4.77
N GLN A 114 -5.65 7.13 5.34
CA GLN A 114 -7.05 6.93 4.92
C GLN A 114 -7.88 8.18 5.16
N ALA A 115 -7.73 8.85 6.31
CA ALA A 115 -8.41 10.11 6.57
C ALA A 115 -8.01 11.18 5.54
N LEU A 116 -6.72 11.29 5.21
CA LEU A 116 -6.23 12.19 4.15
C LEU A 116 -6.83 11.87 2.78
N ASP A 117 -6.95 10.58 2.42
CA ASP A 117 -7.58 10.14 1.17
C ASP A 117 -9.05 10.60 1.10
N LEU A 118 -9.82 10.31 2.13
CA LEU A 118 -11.25 10.62 2.19
C LEU A 118 -11.56 12.12 2.20
N ILE A 119 -10.81 12.93 2.98
CA ILE A 119 -11.02 14.39 3.00
C ILE A 119 -10.55 15.07 1.70
N THR A 120 -9.66 14.40 0.95
CA THR A 120 -9.18 14.88 -0.34
C THR A 120 -10.25 14.74 -1.41
N ALA A 121 -11.00 13.64 -1.36
CA ALA A 121 -12.01 13.24 -2.33
C ALA A 121 -13.42 13.11 -1.71
N PRO A 122 -13.99 14.18 -1.11
CA PRO A 122 -15.29 14.08 -0.47
C PRO A 122 -16.39 13.70 -1.47
N PRO A 123 -17.31 12.77 -1.12
CA PRO A 123 -18.39 12.37 -2.01
C PRO A 123 -19.24 13.55 -2.48
N GLY A 124 -19.50 13.62 -3.78
CA GLY A 124 -20.37 14.63 -4.39
C GLY A 124 -19.76 16.03 -4.52
N ARG A 125 -18.48 16.24 -4.13
CA ARG A 125 -17.78 17.52 -4.29
C ARG A 125 -16.46 17.32 -5.05
N ILE A 126 -16.46 17.73 -6.32
CA ILE A 126 -15.25 17.75 -7.15
C ILE A 126 -14.48 19.04 -6.87
N ASP A 127 -13.22 18.92 -6.46
CA ASP A 127 -12.32 20.04 -6.21
C ASP A 127 -10.91 19.65 -6.67
N LEU A 128 -10.64 19.73 -7.98
CA LEU A 128 -9.37 19.28 -8.56
C LEU A 128 -8.17 20.11 -8.08
N ASN A 129 -8.38 21.30 -7.50
CA ASN A 129 -7.29 22.07 -6.87
C ASN A 129 -6.67 21.32 -5.68
N ARG A 130 -7.39 20.34 -5.16
CA ARG A 130 -6.91 19.48 -4.09
C ARG A 130 -5.96 18.39 -4.57
N PHE A 131 -5.97 18.07 -5.86
CA PHE A 131 -5.22 16.95 -6.41
C PHE A 131 -3.82 17.41 -6.80
N THR A 132 -2.97 17.58 -5.79
CA THR A 132 -1.57 17.97 -5.95
C THR A 132 -0.64 16.80 -5.69
N MET A 133 0.55 16.81 -6.30
CA MET A 133 1.56 15.77 -6.07
C MET A 133 2.00 15.71 -4.60
N GLU A 134 2.07 16.85 -3.92
CA GLU A 134 2.36 16.91 -2.48
C GLU A 134 1.31 16.15 -1.65
N ARG A 135 0.02 16.40 -1.92
CA ARG A 135 -1.09 15.69 -1.27
C ARG A 135 -1.02 14.20 -1.54
N TYR A 136 -0.86 13.83 -2.81
CA TYR A 136 -0.79 12.45 -3.25
C TYR A 136 0.32 11.70 -2.52
N LYS A 137 1.54 12.25 -2.51
CA LYS A 137 2.67 11.64 -1.80
C LYS A 137 2.42 11.49 -0.30
N ALA A 138 1.76 12.45 0.33
CA ALA A 138 1.36 12.32 1.74
C ALA A 138 0.36 11.18 1.94
N ILE A 139 -0.71 11.11 1.14
CA ILE A 139 -1.70 10.03 1.20
C ILE A 139 -1.00 8.68 1.06
N VAL A 140 -0.23 8.49 -0.01
CA VAL A 140 0.42 7.21 -0.32
C VAL A 140 1.44 6.79 0.73
N LYS A 141 2.26 7.72 1.22
CA LYS A 141 3.24 7.45 2.28
C LYS A 141 2.56 6.85 3.50
N TYR A 142 1.46 7.46 3.94
CA TYR A 142 0.75 7.05 5.17
C TYR A 142 -0.18 5.86 4.93
N LYS A 143 -1.05 5.93 3.92
CA LYS A 143 -2.06 4.91 3.61
C LYS A 143 -1.45 3.59 3.16
N THR A 144 -0.31 3.61 2.46
CA THR A 144 0.21 2.39 1.80
C THR A 144 1.61 2.01 2.25
N ALA A 145 2.55 2.95 2.24
CA ALA A 145 3.96 2.61 2.31
C ALA A 145 4.39 2.00 3.66
N PHE A 146 3.90 2.54 4.78
CA PHE A 146 4.24 2.04 6.12
C PHE A 146 3.83 0.58 6.33
N TYR A 147 2.55 0.25 6.18
CA TYR A 147 2.08 -1.12 6.46
C TYR A 147 2.51 -2.13 5.40
N SER A 148 2.73 -1.68 4.16
CA SER A 148 3.05 -2.59 3.05
C SER A 148 4.52 -2.93 2.92
N PHE A 149 5.41 -2.00 3.28
CA PHE A 149 6.84 -2.16 3.08
C PHE A 149 7.62 -2.03 4.38
N TYR A 150 7.41 -0.96 5.15
CA TYR A 150 8.17 -0.72 6.37
C TYR A 150 7.88 -1.76 7.46
N LEU A 151 6.61 -1.97 7.80
CA LEU A 151 6.15 -2.89 8.85
C LEU A 151 6.78 -4.29 8.75
N PRO A 152 6.68 -5.03 7.62
CA PRO A 152 7.19 -6.40 7.56
C PRO A 152 8.71 -6.48 7.69
N VAL A 153 9.46 -5.49 7.21
CA VAL A 153 10.93 -5.46 7.34
C VAL A 153 11.35 -5.04 8.74
N ALA A 154 10.75 -3.98 9.29
CA ALA A 154 11.02 -3.50 10.64
C ALA A 154 10.70 -4.58 11.70
N ALA A 155 9.61 -5.34 11.51
CA ALA A 155 9.29 -6.47 12.39
C ALA A 155 10.40 -7.53 12.37
N ALA A 156 10.93 -7.87 11.19
CA ALA A 156 12.04 -8.81 11.06
C ALA A 156 13.36 -8.27 11.65
N MET A 157 13.62 -6.96 11.53
CA MET A 157 14.78 -6.29 12.15
C MET A 157 14.75 -6.42 13.67
N PHE A 158 13.61 -6.11 14.31
CA PHE A 158 13.45 -6.30 15.75
C PHE A 158 13.62 -7.77 16.18
N MET A 159 13.09 -8.72 15.39
CA MET A 159 13.31 -10.15 15.65
C MET A 159 14.78 -10.56 15.57
N ALA A 160 15.56 -9.92 14.69
CA ALA A 160 16.99 -10.14 14.54
C ALA A 160 17.83 -9.37 15.59
N GLY A 161 17.19 -8.71 16.56
CA GLY A 161 17.88 -7.94 17.60
C GLY A 161 18.38 -6.56 17.15
N ILE A 162 17.95 -6.09 15.97
CA ILE A 162 18.29 -4.76 15.46
C ILE A 162 17.23 -3.79 15.97
N SER A 163 17.60 -2.95 16.95
CA SER A 163 16.73 -1.94 17.55
C SER A 163 17.27 -0.52 17.41
N SER A 164 18.35 -0.33 16.65
CA SER A 164 18.97 0.97 16.45
C SER A 164 18.10 1.88 15.57
N GLU A 165 17.93 3.12 16.01
CA GLU A 165 17.14 4.13 15.29
C GLU A 165 17.73 4.45 13.92
N GLU A 166 19.06 4.43 13.79
CA GLU A 166 19.74 4.71 12.53
C GLU A 166 19.42 3.66 11.46
N GLU A 167 19.59 2.36 11.77
CA GLU A 167 19.25 1.28 10.85
C GLU A 167 17.76 1.29 10.47
N HIS A 168 16.87 1.52 11.43
CA HIS A 168 15.44 1.63 11.15
C HIS A 168 15.10 2.84 10.29
N SER A 169 15.75 3.98 10.52
CA SER A 169 15.59 5.19 9.70
C SER A 169 16.08 4.95 8.27
N ASN A 170 17.24 4.32 8.10
CA ASN A 170 17.80 3.96 6.82
C ASN A 170 16.89 3.00 6.03
N ALA A 171 16.39 1.95 6.68
CA ALA A 171 15.41 1.04 6.09
C ALA A 171 14.13 1.78 5.69
N LYS A 172 13.62 2.67 6.56
CA LYS A 172 12.41 3.46 6.32
C LYS A 172 12.54 4.35 5.08
N HIS A 173 13.67 5.02 4.87
CA HIS A 173 13.89 5.86 3.67
C HIS A 173 13.73 5.06 2.38
N ILE A 174 14.28 3.84 2.33
CA ILE A 174 14.17 2.96 1.16
C ILE A 174 12.74 2.44 1.00
N LEU A 175 12.16 1.94 2.08
CA LEU A 175 10.88 1.23 2.03
C LEU A 175 9.69 2.17 1.78
N LEU A 176 9.79 3.44 2.20
CA LEU A 176 8.75 4.42 1.89
C LEU A 176 8.75 4.82 0.41
N GLU A 177 9.93 4.96 -0.22
CA GLU A 177 10.02 5.19 -1.68
C GLU A 177 9.46 3.99 -2.46
N MET A 178 9.73 2.76 -2.00
CA MET A 178 9.13 1.56 -2.60
C MET A 178 7.60 1.55 -2.49
N GLY A 179 7.08 2.01 -1.35
CA GLY A 179 5.64 2.15 -1.15
C GLY A 179 5.00 3.21 -2.05
N GLU A 180 5.68 4.35 -2.26
CA GLU A 180 5.24 5.37 -3.22
C GLU A 180 5.12 4.76 -4.62
N PHE A 181 6.20 4.11 -5.07
CA PHE A 181 6.20 3.44 -6.37
C PHE A 181 5.08 2.40 -6.48
N PHE A 182 4.92 1.53 -5.48
CA PHE A 182 3.92 0.47 -5.48
C PHE A 182 2.49 0.99 -5.60
N GLN A 183 2.14 2.09 -4.93
CA GLN A 183 0.81 2.69 -5.04
C GLN A 183 0.59 3.35 -6.39
N ILE A 184 1.60 4.01 -6.96
CA ILE A 184 1.49 4.55 -8.33
C ILE A 184 1.19 3.44 -9.34
N GLN A 185 1.79 2.26 -9.17
CA GLN A 185 1.44 1.10 -9.97
C GLN A 185 -0.01 0.63 -9.71
N ASP A 186 -0.51 0.72 -8.48
CA ASP A 186 -1.90 0.33 -8.16
C ASP A 186 -2.89 1.27 -8.85
N ASP A 187 -2.68 2.58 -8.75
CA ASP A 187 -3.49 3.61 -9.41
C ASP A 187 -3.48 3.47 -10.94
N TYR A 188 -2.31 3.16 -11.51
CA TYR A 188 -2.21 2.89 -12.94
C TYR A 188 -3.01 1.64 -13.33
N LEU A 189 -2.86 0.54 -12.58
CA LEU A 189 -3.58 -0.72 -12.81
C LEU A 189 -5.08 -0.59 -12.51
N ASP A 190 -5.50 0.33 -11.67
CA ASP A 190 -6.93 0.63 -11.44
C ASP A 190 -7.59 1.14 -12.73
N CYS A 191 -6.91 2.06 -13.44
CA CYS A 191 -7.44 2.60 -14.69
C CYS A 191 -7.20 1.69 -15.92
N TYR A 192 -6.01 1.12 -16.04
CA TYR A 192 -5.51 0.45 -17.25
C TYR A 192 -5.31 -1.06 -17.11
N GLY A 193 -5.39 -1.61 -15.89
CA GLY A 193 -5.22 -3.03 -15.64
C GLY A 193 -6.41 -3.86 -16.12
N ASP A 194 -6.15 -5.10 -16.51
CA ASP A 194 -7.19 -6.08 -16.81
C ASP A 194 -7.83 -6.60 -15.51
N PRO A 195 -9.15 -6.41 -15.29
CA PRO A 195 -9.85 -6.91 -14.10
C PRO A 195 -9.69 -8.42 -13.87
N ALA A 196 -9.49 -9.22 -14.93
CA ALA A 196 -9.24 -10.65 -14.80
C ALA A 196 -7.87 -10.96 -14.17
N VAL A 197 -6.92 -10.04 -14.29
CA VAL A 197 -5.56 -10.16 -13.71
C VAL A 197 -5.49 -9.49 -12.34
N THR A 198 -6.06 -8.29 -12.19
CA THR A 198 -6.04 -7.52 -10.92
C THR A 198 -7.03 -8.08 -9.90
N GLY A 199 -8.08 -8.77 -10.35
CA GLY A 199 -9.14 -9.32 -9.50
C GLY A 199 -10.05 -8.26 -8.88
N LYS A 200 -10.01 -7.02 -9.37
CA LYS A 200 -10.94 -5.92 -9.03
C LYS A 200 -11.31 -5.12 -10.27
N ILE A 201 -12.50 -4.55 -10.27
CA ILE A 201 -12.89 -3.50 -11.22
C ILE A 201 -12.34 -2.19 -10.67
N GLY A 202 -11.64 -1.41 -11.50
CA GLY A 202 -11.15 -0.10 -11.08
C GLY A 202 -12.27 0.92 -10.90
N THR A 203 -12.19 1.69 -9.84
CA THR A 203 -13.21 2.65 -9.43
C THR A 203 -12.67 4.05 -9.13
N ASP A 204 -11.35 4.27 -9.23
CA ASP A 204 -10.71 5.52 -8.82
C ASP A 204 -11.34 6.77 -9.47
N ILE A 205 -11.67 6.68 -10.76
CA ILE A 205 -12.31 7.78 -11.50
C ILE A 205 -13.72 8.05 -10.96
N GLN A 206 -14.52 7.01 -10.75
CA GLN A 206 -15.89 7.11 -10.27
C GLN A 206 -15.96 7.61 -8.82
N ASP A 207 -14.98 7.21 -8.01
CA ASP A 207 -14.90 7.50 -6.58
C ASP A 207 -14.17 8.81 -6.30
N ASN A 208 -13.89 9.59 -7.34
CA ASN A 208 -13.24 10.91 -7.24
C ASN A 208 -11.86 10.84 -6.55
N LYS A 209 -11.15 9.71 -6.68
CA LYS A 209 -9.88 9.49 -5.99
C LYS A 209 -8.80 10.43 -6.51
N CYS A 210 -7.96 10.90 -5.60
CA CYS A 210 -6.74 11.64 -5.91
C CYS A 210 -5.64 10.66 -6.32
N SER A 211 -5.84 9.95 -7.43
CA SER A 211 -4.87 9.00 -7.96
C SER A 211 -3.68 9.70 -8.62
N TRP A 212 -2.58 8.98 -8.79
CA TRP A 212 -1.41 9.46 -9.52
C TRP A 212 -1.78 9.96 -10.93
N LEU A 213 -2.69 9.25 -11.62
CA LEU A 213 -3.11 9.57 -12.97
C LEU A 213 -3.75 10.96 -13.06
N VAL A 214 -4.69 11.29 -12.17
CA VAL A 214 -5.35 12.60 -12.21
C VAL A 214 -4.38 13.73 -11.83
N VAL A 215 -3.54 13.50 -10.83
CA VAL A 215 -2.56 14.49 -10.37
C VAL A 215 -1.55 14.81 -11.46
N THR A 216 -0.97 13.79 -12.09
CA THR A 216 0.00 14.00 -13.18
C THR A 216 -0.66 14.54 -14.45
N ALA A 217 -1.90 14.16 -14.75
CA ALA A 217 -2.64 14.76 -15.86
C ALA A 217 -2.85 16.27 -15.64
N LEU A 218 -3.21 16.69 -14.41
CA LEU A 218 -3.44 18.09 -14.06
C LEU A 218 -2.21 18.98 -14.26
N GLU A 219 -1.00 18.43 -14.19
CA GLU A 219 0.26 19.16 -14.41
C GLU A 219 0.52 19.49 -15.89
N VAL A 220 -0.13 18.79 -16.83
CA VAL A 220 0.19 18.87 -18.26
C VAL A 220 -0.99 19.18 -19.16
N MET A 221 -2.22 19.20 -18.62
CA MET A 221 -3.43 19.48 -19.38
C MET A 221 -3.60 20.96 -19.71
N SER A 222 -4.25 21.24 -20.84
CA SER A 222 -4.72 22.58 -21.20
C SER A 222 -5.92 23.00 -20.33
N PRO A 223 -6.26 24.31 -20.29
CA PRO A 223 -7.46 24.78 -19.59
C PRO A 223 -8.76 24.12 -20.10
N GLU A 224 -8.86 23.84 -21.40
CA GLU A 224 -10.02 23.19 -22.02
C GLU A 224 -10.13 21.72 -21.58
N GLN A 225 -9.01 21.00 -21.61
CA GLN A 225 -8.92 19.62 -21.12
C GLN A 225 -9.27 19.52 -19.62
N ARG A 226 -8.82 20.51 -18.83
CA ARG A 226 -9.17 20.61 -17.41
C ARG A 226 -10.67 20.79 -17.21
N ALA A 227 -11.30 21.70 -17.96
CA ALA A 227 -12.73 21.91 -17.87
C ALA A 227 -13.52 20.64 -18.23
N GLU A 228 -13.06 19.86 -19.21
CA GLU A 228 -13.66 18.56 -19.54
C GLU A 228 -13.52 17.53 -18.40
N LEU A 229 -12.34 17.48 -17.78
CA LEU A 229 -12.08 16.62 -16.63
C LEU A 229 -12.98 16.98 -15.44
N GLU A 230 -13.15 18.28 -15.13
CA GLU A 230 -13.98 18.76 -14.01
C GLU A 230 -15.45 18.33 -14.14
N VAL A 231 -15.96 18.19 -15.37
CA VAL A 231 -17.33 17.73 -15.60
C VAL A 231 -17.45 16.20 -15.48
N SER A 232 -16.41 15.48 -15.90
CA SER A 232 -16.44 14.02 -16.10
C SER A 232 -15.86 13.20 -14.93
N TYR A 233 -14.97 13.77 -14.11
CA TYR A 233 -14.34 13.06 -12.99
C TYR A 233 -15.30 12.91 -11.79
N GLY A 234 -15.19 11.80 -11.05
CA GLY A 234 -16.08 11.51 -9.92
C GLY A 234 -17.53 11.21 -10.31
N ARG A 235 -17.75 10.86 -11.58
CA ARG A 235 -19.07 10.48 -12.11
C ARG A 235 -19.17 8.96 -12.23
N LYS A 236 -20.32 8.41 -11.83
CA LYS A 236 -20.55 6.96 -11.79
C LYS A 236 -20.91 6.36 -13.16
N ASP A 237 -21.26 7.18 -14.15
CA ASP A 237 -21.68 6.70 -15.46
C ASP A 237 -20.48 6.35 -16.36
N GLU A 238 -20.64 5.30 -17.17
CA GLU A 238 -19.58 4.80 -18.05
C GLU A 238 -19.16 5.79 -19.14
N ALA A 239 -20.03 6.73 -19.54
CA ALA A 239 -19.69 7.70 -20.57
C ALA A 239 -18.67 8.71 -20.03
N SER A 240 -18.85 9.20 -18.80
CA SER A 240 -17.90 10.07 -18.12
C SER A 240 -16.57 9.37 -17.87
N VAL A 241 -16.58 8.12 -17.39
CA VAL A 241 -15.34 7.32 -17.21
C VAL A 241 -14.58 7.16 -18.52
N ARG A 242 -15.27 6.86 -19.63
CA ARG A 242 -14.63 6.75 -20.96
C ARG A 242 -14.01 8.07 -21.42
N LYS A 243 -14.64 9.21 -21.15
CA LYS A 243 -14.06 10.54 -21.47
C LYS A 243 -12.77 10.79 -20.69
N VAL A 244 -12.76 10.49 -19.39
CA VAL A 244 -11.55 10.63 -18.56
C VAL A 244 -10.43 9.74 -19.08
N LYS A 245 -10.72 8.48 -19.42
CA LYS A 245 -9.71 7.57 -20.01
C LYS A 245 -9.20 8.08 -21.36
N ALA A 246 -10.08 8.54 -22.24
CA ALA A 246 -9.69 9.14 -23.51
C ALA A 246 -8.81 10.38 -23.34
N LEU A 247 -9.09 11.20 -22.31
CA LEU A 247 -8.26 12.33 -21.96
C LEU A 247 -6.86 11.88 -21.50
N TYR A 248 -6.78 10.89 -20.61
CA TYR A 248 -5.50 10.30 -20.19
C TYR A 248 -4.70 9.74 -21.37
N ASP A 249 -5.37 9.10 -22.32
CA ASP A 249 -4.72 8.58 -23.53
C ASP A 249 -4.16 9.72 -24.40
N SER A 250 -4.92 10.82 -24.56
CA SER A 250 -4.48 12.02 -25.29
C SER A 250 -3.26 12.70 -24.64
N LEU A 251 -3.13 12.58 -23.31
CA LEU A 251 -2.00 13.10 -22.52
C LEU A 251 -0.82 12.13 -22.43
N GLN A 252 -0.91 10.97 -23.10
CA GLN A 252 0.07 9.90 -23.10
C GLN A 252 0.38 9.37 -21.69
N MET A 253 -0.63 9.30 -20.82
CA MET A 253 -0.46 8.83 -19.43
C MET A 253 0.19 7.44 -19.33
N PRO A 254 -0.13 6.44 -20.18
CA PRO A 254 0.58 5.16 -20.17
C PRO A 254 2.09 5.27 -20.41
N ARG A 255 2.50 6.13 -21.35
CA ARG A 255 3.93 6.36 -21.62
C ARG A 255 4.62 7.00 -20.41
N ARG A 256 3.99 8.04 -19.83
CA ARG A 256 4.50 8.73 -18.63
C ARG A 256 4.66 7.79 -17.44
N TYR A 257 3.71 6.85 -17.27
CA TYR A 257 3.80 5.83 -16.24
C TYR A 257 5.02 4.91 -16.47
N HIS A 258 5.23 4.41 -17.69
CA HIS A 258 6.38 3.54 -17.99
C HIS A 258 7.72 4.27 -17.84
N ASP A 259 7.79 5.54 -18.24
CA ASP A 259 8.98 6.38 -18.02
C ASP A 259 9.23 6.53 -16.50
N TYR A 260 8.18 6.86 -15.72
CA TYR A 260 8.26 6.96 -14.25
C TYR A 260 8.66 5.63 -13.59
N GLU A 261 8.12 4.50 -14.04
CA GLU A 261 8.42 3.17 -13.52
C GLU A 261 9.92 2.83 -13.68
N GLU A 262 10.49 3.10 -14.85
CA GLU A 262 11.92 2.89 -15.10
C GLU A 262 12.79 3.81 -14.24
N GLU A 263 12.47 5.11 -14.20
CA GLU A 263 13.20 6.06 -13.37
C GLU A 263 13.11 5.72 -11.87
N SER A 264 11.93 5.31 -11.39
CA SER A 264 11.71 4.93 -10.01
C SER A 264 12.52 3.71 -9.62
N TYR A 265 12.59 2.70 -10.50
CA TYR A 265 13.43 1.52 -10.28
C TYR A 265 14.92 1.89 -10.17
N GLN A 266 15.42 2.76 -11.05
CA GLN A 266 16.80 3.25 -10.99
C GLN A 266 17.08 4.10 -9.74
N ARG A 267 16.13 4.95 -9.34
CA ARG A 267 16.23 5.72 -8.08
C ARG A 267 16.30 4.78 -6.89
N LEU A 268 15.44 3.77 -6.81
CA LEU A 268 15.45 2.76 -5.76
C LEU A 268 16.78 2.03 -5.66
N GLN A 269 17.38 1.61 -6.79
CA GLN A 269 18.69 0.97 -6.78
C GLN A 269 19.79 1.87 -6.19
N LYS A 270 19.79 3.17 -6.54
CA LYS A 270 20.73 4.15 -5.97
C LYS A 270 20.48 4.37 -4.47
N LEU A 271 19.21 4.45 -4.07
CA LEU A 271 18.81 4.65 -2.67
C LEU A 271 19.23 3.47 -1.79
N ILE A 272 19.04 2.25 -2.30
CA ILE A 272 19.51 1.02 -1.67
C ILE A 272 21.03 1.05 -1.48
N GLY A 273 21.79 1.37 -2.53
CA GLY A 273 23.26 1.44 -2.44
C GLY A 273 23.79 2.50 -1.48
N ARG A 274 23.01 3.57 -1.23
CA ARG A 274 23.38 4.66 -0.32
C ARG A 274 22.98 4.39 1.14
N HIS A 275 21.79 3.84 1.36
CA HIS A 275 21.17 3.79 2.69
C HIS A 275 21.15 2.42 3.33
N ALA A 276 21.29 1.32 2.58
CA ALA A 276 21.26 0.01 3.22
C ALA A 276 22.42 -0.15 4.22
N GLN A 277 23.61 0.38 3.92
CA GLN A 277 24.78 0.45 4.82
C GLN A 277 25.00 -0.86 5.61
N ASN A 278 24.52 -0.92 6.87
CA ASN A 278 24.67 -2.04 7.80
C ASN A 278 23.60 -3.14 7.62
N LEU A 279 22.65 -2.94 6.71
CA LEU A 279 21.59 -3.89 6.37
C LEU A 279 21.91 -4.59 5.05
N PRO A 280 21.61 -5.90 4.93
CA PRO A 280 21.79 -6.63 3.68
C PRO A 280 21.00 -5.99 2.53
N HIS A 281 21.70 -5.54 1.48
CA HIS A 281 21.08 -4.99 0.27
C HIS A 281 20.05 -5.94 -0.36
N SER A 282 20.24 -7.25 -0.20
CA SER A 282 19.38 -8.32 -0.73
C SER A 282 17.93 -8.19 -0.25
N ILE A 283 17.70 -7.73 0.99
CA ILE A 283 16.35 -7.47 1.52
C ILE A 283 15.62 -6.54 0.56
N PHE A 284 16.18 -5.36 0.32
CA PHE A 284 15.55 -4.33 -0.50
C PHE A 284 15.51 -4.70 -1.99
N LEU A 285 16.58 -5.31 -2.52
CA LEU A 285 16.63 -5.73 -3.93
C LEU A 285 15.57 -6.79 -4.25
N ASN A 286 15.31 -7.72 -3.33
CA ASN A 286 14.28 -8.74 -3.50
C ASN A 286 12.87 -8.13 -3.53
N PHE A 287 12.61 -7.09 -2.73
CA PHE A 287 11.36 -6.33 -2.82
C PHE A 287 11.25 -5.57 -4.14
N ALA A 288 12.28 -4.81 -4.51
CA ALA A 288 12.29 -4.02 -5.74
C ALA A 288 12.01 -4.89 -6.98
N LYS A 289 12.62 -6.08 -7.06
CA LYS A 289 12.39 -7.04 -8.15
C LYS A 289 10.97 -7.59 -8.19
N LYS A 290 10.30 -7.73 -7.04
CA LYS A 290 8.91 -8.25 -6.99
C LYS A 290 7.89 -7.22 -7.47
N ILE A 291 8.17 -5.92 -7.29
CA ILE A 291 7.22 -4.85 -7.63
C ILE A 291 7.50 -4.27 -9.03
N TYR A 292 8.75 -4.24 -9.48
CA TYR A 292 9.09 -3.72 -10.80
C TYR A 292 8.40 -4.52 -11.92
N LYS A 293 7.68 -3.82 -12.81
CA LYS A 293 6.91 -4.40 -13.91
C LYS A 293 5.86 -5.43 -13.45
N ARG A 294 5.32 -5.26 -12.24
CA ARG A 294 4.21 -6.08 -11.78
C ARG A 294 2.98 -5.83 -12.64
N ASN A 295 2.24 -6.89 -12.90
CA ASN A 295 0.96 -6.85 -13.61
C ASN A 295 -0.24 -7.09 -12.68
N LYS A 296 0.00 -7.27 -11.37
CA LYS A 296 -0.99 -7.50 -10.32
C LYS A 296 -0.48 -7.04 -8.96
#